data_AF-A0A9D2H1D8-F1
#
_entry.id   AF-A0A9D2H1D8-F1
#
_cell.length_a   1.000
_cell.length_b   1.000
_cell.length_c   1.000
_cell.angle_alpha   90.00
_cell.angle_beta   90.00
_cell.angle_gamma   90.00
#
_symmetry.space_group_name_H-M   'P 1'
#
loop_
_entity.id
_entity.type
_entity.pdbx_description
1 polymer ?
#
loop_
_entity_poly.entity_id
_entity_poly.type
_entity_poly.pdbx_seq_one_letter_code
_entity_poly.pdbx_strand_id
1 'polypeptide(L)'
;MNTLGQRIAYFRKQKGLTQEALAELCSVSAQAVSKWENDLTAPDISLLPRLAELFGITVDELLGVKKDAAVAVDPAHVDFGKLMLRIRILSEDGDKVNINLPFALVEVFLKDGKLPFSADGAAGEAMKSIDFAKLSELVHAGVLGKLVDIESSDGDVIEIWVE
;
A
#
# COMPACT_ATOMS: atom_id res chain seq x y z
N MET A 1 5.26 12.85 -6.33
CA MET A 1 3.96 13.56 -6.29
C MET A 1 3.75 14.05 -4.89
N ASN A 2 3.81 15.35 -4.67
CA ASN A 2 3.96 15.86 -3.32
C ASN A 2 2.65 16.45 -2.77
N THR A 3 1.78 17.02 -3.60
CA THR A 3 0.54 17.68 -3.15
C THR A 3 -0.73 16.91 -3.52
N LEU A 4 -1.85 17.23 -2.85
CA LEU A 4 -3.18 16.69 -3.16
C LEU A 4 -3.58 17.03 -4.60
N GLY A 5 -3.36 18.27 -5.04
CA GLY A 5 -3.67 18.70 -6.40
C GLY A 5 -2.93 17.89 -7.47
N GLN A 6 -1.63 17.66 -7.26
CA GLN A 6 -0.82 16.84 -8.16
C GLN A 6 -1.32 15.38 -8.22
N ARG A 7 -1.75 14.82 -7.08
CA ARG A 7 -2.31 13.46 -7.02
C ARG A 7 -3.66 13.38 -7.74
N ILE A 8 -4.56 14.35 -7.55
CA ILE A 8 -5.83 14.44 -8.28
C ILE A 8 -5.56 14.47 -9.80
N ALA A 9 -4.64 15.34 -10.24
CA ALA A 9 -4.28 15.45 -11.66
C ALA A 9 -3.73 14.14 -12.21
N TYR A 10 -2.92 13.44 -11.43
CA TYR A 10 -2.36 12.15 -11.81
C TYR A 10 -3.42 11.07 -11.99
N PHE A 11 -4.23 10.82 -10.96
CA PHE A 11 -5.22 9.76 -11.00
C PHE A 11 -6.31 10.04 -12.03
N ARG A 12 -6.70 11.31 -12.20
CA ARG A 12 -7.58 11.72 -13.29
C ARG A 12 -7.02 11.32 -14.67
N LYS A 13 -5.74 11.63 -14.92
CA LYS A 13 -5.07 11.28 -16.19
C LYS A 13 -4.95 9.77 -16.37
N GLN A 14 -4.68 9.02 -15.30
CA GLN A 14 -4.65 7.54 -15.33
C GLN A 14 -6.01 6.94 -15.72
N LYS A 15 -7.12 7.59 -15.34
CA LYS A 15 -8.48 7.22 -15.76
C LYS A 15 -8.86 7.76 -17.15
N GLY A 16 -7.97 8.46 -17.84
CA GLY A 16 -8.26 9.07 -19.15
C GLY A 16 -9.30 10.19 -19.10
N LEU A 17 -9.58 10.76 -17.93
CA LEU A 17 -10.61 11.78 -17.75
C LEU A 17 -10.06 13.17 -18.07
N THR A 18 -10.86 14.03 -18.71
CA THR A 18 -10.57 15.47 -18.78
C THR A 18 -10.95 16.17 -17.47
N GLN A 19 -10.54 17.42 -17.28
CA GLN A 19 -10.94 18.20 -16.09
C GLN A 19 -12.46 18.41 -16.07
N GLU A 20 -13.08 18.59 -17.24
CA GLU A 20 -14.52 18.71 -17.44
C GLU A 20 -15.24 17.42 -17.05
N ALA A 21 -14.74 16.26 -17.52
CA ALA A 21 -15.33 14.97 -17.19
C ALA A 21 -15.27 14.67 -15.68
N LEU A 22 -14.14 14.98 -15.02
CA LEU A 22 -14.04 14.83 -13.57
C LEU A 22 -14.99 15.79 -12.84
N ALA A 23 -15.11 17.02 -13.33
CA ALA A 23 -16.00 18.02 -12.74
C ALA A 23 -17.46 17.60 -12.81
N GLU A 24 -17.91 17.03 -13.93
CA GLU A 24 -19.25 16.48 -14.10
C GLU A 24 -19.52 15.32 -13.11
N LEU A 25 -18.58 14.38 -13.00
CA LEU A 25 -18.68 13.24 -12.07
C LEU A 25 -18.71 13.64 -10.59
N CYS A 26 -18.11 14.79 -10.25
CA CYS A 26 -18.10 15.36 -8.92
C CYS A 26 -19.15 16.46 -8.71
N SER A 27 -19.97 16.79 -9.72
CA SER A 27 -20.96 17.87 -9.69
C SER A 27 -20.37 19.23 -9.27
N VAL A 28 -19.19 19.57 -9.82
CA VAL A 28 -18.51 20.85 -9.62
C VAL A 28 -18.18 21.50 -10.97
N SER A 29 -17.59 22.70 -10.96
CA SER A 29 -17.10 23.34 -12.19
C SER A 29 -15.72 22.81 -12.60
N ALA A 30 -15.44 22.76 -13.91
CA ALA A 30 -14.10 22.44 -14.41
C ALA A 30 -13.03 23.40 -13.86
N GLN A 31 -13.40 24.65 -13.59
CA GLN A 31 -12.54 25.63 -12.94
C GLN A 31 -12.17 25.23 -11.50
N ALA A 32 -13.09 24.61 -10.75
CA ALA A 32 -12.78 24.07 -9.43
C ALA A 32 -11.74 22.96 -9.51
N VAL A 33 -11.92 22.00 -10.42
CA VAL A 33 -10.94 20.92 -10.67
C VAL A 33 -9.58 21.50 -11.07
N SER A 34 -9.55 22.49 -11.98
CA SER A 34 -8.31 23.17 -12.36
C SER A 34 -7.61 23.84 -11.17
N LYS A 35 -8.37 24.52 -10.30
CA LYS A 35 -7.81 25.11 -9.08
C LYS A 35 -7.29 24.06 -8.09
N TRP A 36 -7.95 22.90 -7.99
CA TRP A 36 -7.46 21.77 -7.19
C TRP A 36 -6.12 21.27 -7.72
N GLU A 37 -6.04 21.00 -9.02
CA GLU A 37 -4.85 20.43 -9.65
C GLU A 37 -3.63 21.37 -9.63
N ASN A 38 -3.87 22.68 -9.50
CA ASN A 38 -2.85 23.71 -9.36
C ASN A 38 -2.62 24.16 -7.89
N ASP A 39 -3.14 23.42 -6.91
CA ASP A 39 -2.98 23.69 -5.47
C ASP A 39 -3.45 25.09 -5.02
N LEU A 40 -4.38 25.71 -5.77
CA LEU A 40 -4.97 27.01 -5.45
C LEU A 40 -6.11 26.89 -4.43
N THR A 41 -6.85 25.79 -4.49
CA THR A 41 -7.90 25.42 -3.54
C THR A 41 -7.88 23.91 -3.33
N ALA A 42 -8.54 23.41 -2.28
CA ALA A 42 -8.74 21.97 -2.09
C ALA A 42 -10.18 21.58 -2.45
N PRO A 43 -10.42 20.30 -2.82
CA PRO A 43 -11.78 19.77 -2.84
C PRO A 43 -12.39 19.80 -1.43
N ASP A 44 -13.70 19.93 -1.34
CA ASP A 44 -14.41 19.80 -0.08
C ASP A 44 -14.16 18.40 0.53
N ILE A 45 -14.10 18.32 1.86
CA ILE A 45 -13.84 17.06 2.56
C ILE A 45 -14.86 15.96 2.18
N SER A 46 -16.12 16.35 1.90
CA SER A 46 -17.18 15.44 1.45
C SER A 46 -16.92 14.82 0.08
N LEU A 47 -16.07 15.44 -0.75
CA LEU A 47 -15.72 14.93 -2.08
C LEU A 47 -14.56 13.92 -2.05
N LEU A 48 -13.80 13.83 -0.96
CA LEU A 48 -12.63 12.95 -0.89
C LEU A 48 -12.99 11.46 -1.08
N PRO A 49 -14.04 10.90 -0.42
CA PRO A 49 -14.43 9.51 -0.64
C PRO A 49 -14.86 9.25 -2.09
N ARG A 50 -15.55 10.20 -2.71
CA ARG A 50 -16.00 10.10 -4.11
C ARG A 50 -14.83 10.13 -5.08
N LEU A 51 -13.86 11.02 -4.87
CA LEU A 51 -12.64 11.08 -5.68
C LEU A 51 -11.85 9.77 -5.57
N ALA A 52 -11.69 9.25 -4.35
CA ALA A 52 -11.02 7.98 -4.10
C ALA A 52 -11.72 6.82 -4.84
N GLU A 53 -13.05 6.74 -4.78
CA GLU A 53 -13.87 5.77 -5.52
C GLU A 53 -13.67 5.88 -7.04
N LEU A 54 -13.78 7.09 -7.60
CA LEU A 54 -13.61 7.34 -9.05
C LEU A 54 -12.20 6.94 -9.53
N PHE A 55 -11.19 7.16 -8.70
CA PHE A 55 -9.80 6.83 -8.99
C PHE A 55 -9.48 5.36 -8.70
N GLY A 56 -10.30 4.65 -7.92
CA GLY A 56 -10.07 3.27 -7.51
C GLY A 56 -8.92 3.14 -6.51
N ILE A 57 -8.80 4.12 -5.60
CA ILE A 57 -7.77 4.19 -4.55
C ILE A 57 -8.42 4.46 -3.19
N THR A 58 -7.64 4.42 -2.12
CA THR A 58 -8.09 4.85 -0.78
C THR A 58 -8.02 6.38 -0.61
N VAL A 59 -8.75 6.92 0.38
CA VAL A 59 -8.64 8.35 0.74
C VAL A 59 -7.24 8.66 1.28
N ASP A 60 -6.63 7.73 2.00
CA ASP A 60 -5.23 7.82 2.47
C ASP A 60 -4.26 8.02 1.30
N GLU A 61 -4.35 7.19 0.26
CA GLU A 61 -3.55 7.33 -0.96
C GLU A 61 -3.79 8.67 -1.67
N LEU A 62 -5.05 9.12 -1.76
CA LEU A 62 -5.39 10.42 -2.34
C LEU A 62 -4.77 11.58 -1.54
N LEU A 63 -4.81 11.50 -0.21
CA LEU A 63 -4.20 12.48 0.69
C LEU A 63 -2.68 12.35 0.79
N GLY A 64 -2.09 11.32 0.18
CA GLY A 64 -0.65 11.07 0.23
C GLY A 64 -0.18 10.63 1.61
N VAL A 65 -1.08 10.08 2.41
CA VAL A 65 -0.74 9.37 3.65
C VAL A 65 -0.02 8.10 3.20
N LYS A 66 1.29 8.10 3.35
CA LYS A 66 2.05 6.88 3.16
C LYS A 66 1.83 6.00 4.39
N LYS A 67 1.27 4.79 4.21
CA LYS A 67 1.31 3.74 5.23
C LYS A 67 2.73 3.18 5.34
N ASP A 68 3.68 4.03 5.70
CA ASP A 68 5.11 3.68 5.75
C ASP A 68 5.57 3.34 7.16
N ALA A 69 4.82 3.72 8.20
CA ALA A 69 5.17 3.40 9.57
C ALA A 69 4.32 2.25 10.07
N ALA A 70 4.98 1.24 10.64
CA ALA A 70 4.33 0.30 11.52
C ALA A 70 3.63 1.07 12.66
N VAL A 71 2.33 0.87 12.83
CA VAL A 71 1.54 1.48 13.89
C VAL A 71 1.22 0.41 14.93
N ALA A 72 1.46 0.72 16.20
CA ALA A 72 0.95 -0.08 17.30
C ALA A 72 -0.53 0.26 17.51
N VAL A 73 -1.40 -0.68 17.18
CA VAL A 73 -2.83 -0.66 17.50
C VAL A 73 -3.09 -1.59 18.69
N ASP A 74 -4.19 -1.38 19.40
CA ASP A 74 -4.60 -2.28 20.47
C ASP A 74 -4.96 -3.66 19.88
N PRO A 75 -4.23 -4.75 20.22
CA PRO A 75 -4.49 -6.09 19.68
C PRO A 75 -5.92 -6.58 19.91
N ALA A 76 -6.61 -6.10 20.95
CA ALA A 76 -8.00 -6.48 21.23
C ALA A 76 -8.97 -6.02 20.14
N HIS A 77 -8.59 -5.03 19.33
CA HIS A 77 -9.38 -4.47 18.24
C HIS A 77 -8.91 -4.93 16.86
N VAL A 78 -7.96 -5.87 16.79
CA VAL A 78 -7.42 -6.39 15.53
C VAL A 78 -8.14 -7.67 15.13
N ASP A 79 -8.79 -7.65 13.97
CA ASP A 79 -9.36 -8.84 13.35
C ASP A 79 -8.29 -9.52 12.47
N PHE A 80 -7.46 -10.37 13.10
CA PHE A 80 -6.38 -11.10 12.43
C PHE A 80 -6.84 -11.95 11.24
N GLY A 81 -8.12 -12.36 11.22
CA GLY A 81 -8.69 -13.14 10.12
C GLY A 81 -8.86 -12.34 8.83
N LYS A 82 -8.83 -11.01 8.89
CA LYS A 82 -8.97 -10.12 7.73
C LYS A 82 -7.66 -9.51 7.24
N LEU A 83 -6.58 -9.68 8.01
CA LEU A 83 -5.28 -9.13 7.65
C LEU A 83 -4.68 -9.87 6.45
N MET A 84 -3.90 -9.15 5.66
CA MET A 84 -3.14 -9.62 4.52
C MET A 84 -1.66 -9.32 4.74
N LEU A 85 -0.83 -10.36 4.64
CA LEU A 85 0.60 -10.22 4.49
C LEU A 85 0.92 -9.90 3.03
N ARG A 86 1.62 -8.80 2.80
CA ARG A 86 2.15 -8.40 1.50
C ARG A 86 3.66 -8.38 1.55
N ILE A 87 4.30 -9.08 0.64
CA ILE A 87 5.75 -9.06 0.45
C ILE A 87 6.02 -8.61 -0.97
N ARG A 88 6.87 -7.61 -1.13
CA ARG A 88 7.40 -7.19 -2.42
C ARG A 88 8.91 -7.32 -2.39
N ILE A 89 9.45 -8.00 -3.38
CA ILE A 89 10.88 -8.08 -3.63
C ILE A 89 11.12 -7.56 -5.04
N LEU A 90 11.99 -6.56 -5.15
CA LEU A 90 12.49 -6.03 -6.41
C LEU A 90 13.99 -6.25 -6.43
N SER A 91 14.47 -7.13 -7.30
CA SER A 91 15.91 -7.35 -7.44
C SER A 91 16.53 -6.37 -8.44
N GLU A 92 17.82 -6.06 -8.28
CA GLU A 92 18.58 -5.24 -9.24
C GLU A 92 18.55 -5.83 -10.65
N ASP A 93 18.60 -7.16 -10.76
CA ASP A 93 18.54 -7.89 -12.03
C ASP A 93 17.15 -7.84 -12.71
N GLY A 94 16.18 -7.16 -12.09
CA GLY A 94 14.85 -6.92 -12.63
C GLY A 94 13.79 -7.95 -12.23
N ASP A 95 14.16 -8.96 -11.43
CA ASP A 95 13.23 -9.93 -10.88
C ASP A 95 12.26 -9.28 -9.89
N LYS A 96 10.97 -9.57 -10.04
CA LYS A 96 9.90 -9.04 -9.19
C LYS A 96 9.08 -10.15 -8.60
N VAL A 97 9.09 -10.25 -7.28
CA VAL A 97 8.25 -11.19 -6.53
C VAL A 97 7.24 -10.39 -5.73
N ASN A 98 5.96 -10.65 -5.95
CA ASN A 98 4.87 -10.07 -5.17
C ASN A 98 4.05 -11.19 -4.56
N ILE A 99 3.96 -11.21 -3.24
CA ILE A 99 3.20 -12.20 -2.47
C ILE A 99 2.11 -11.43 -1.73
N ASN A 100 0.87 -11.90 -1.82
CA ASN A 100 -0.28 -11.32 -1.13
C ASN A 100 -1.11 -12.47 -0.55
N LEU A 101 -1.10 -12.62 0.76
CA LEU A 101 -1.66 -13.78 1.44
C LEU A 101 -2.47 -13.38 2.67
N PRO A 102 -3.62 -14.01 2.91
CA PRO A 102 -4.29 -13.89 4.20
C PRO A 102 -3.34 -14.26 5.34
N PHE A 103 -3.26 -13.40 6.35
CA PHE A 103 -2.37 -13.60 7.49
C PHE A 103 -2.69 -14.88 8.26
N ALA A 104 -3.97 -15.27 8.31
CA ALA A 104 -4.41 -16.55 8.86
C ALA A 104 -3.74 -17.77 8.19
N LEU A 105 -3.40 -17.71 6.90
CA LEU A 105 -2.67 -18.79 6.23
C LEU A 105 -1.18 -18.80 6.60
N VAL A 106 -0.59 -17.62 6.80
CA VAL A 106 0.80 -17.49 7.26
C VAL A 106 0.99 -18.20 8.60
N GLU A 107 0.05 -18.02 9.53
CA GLU A 107 0.02 -18.70 10.82
C GLU A 107 -0.04 -20.23 10.70
N VAL A 108 -0.79 -20.76 9.73
CA VAL A 108 -0.86 -22.20 9.49
C VAL A 108 0.49 -22.71 9.01
N PHE A 109 1.12 -22.03 8.06
CA PHE A 109 2.40 -22.44 7.48
C PHE A 109 3.59 -22.26 8.41
N LEU A 110 3.54 -21.28 9.31
CA LEU A 110 4.55 -21.09 10.35
C LEU A 110 4.64 -22.26 11.32
N LYS A 111 3.53 -22.97 11.57
CA LYS A 111 3.54 -24.19 12.41
C LYS A 111 4.35 -25.33 11.79
N ASP A 112 4.39 -25.39 10.46
CA ASP A 112 5.19 -26.35 9.69
C ASP A 112 6.59 -25.81 9.34
N GLY A 113 6.90 -24.58 9.76
CA GLY A 113 8.23 -23.96 9.68
C GLY A 113 8.63 -23.43 8.30
N LYS A 114 7.74 -23.47 7.29
CA LYS A 114 8.01 -22.96 5.94
C LYS A 114 6.75 -22.46 5.26
N LEU A 115 6.88 -21.37 4.52
CA LEU A 115 5.87 -20.93 3.57
C LEU A 115 5.87 -21.87 2.34
N PRO A 116 4.70 -22.20 1.76
CA PRO A 116 4.60 -23.15 0.65
C PRO A 116 5.04 -22.57 -0.70
N PHE A 117 5.49 -21.32 -0.71
CA PHE A 117 5.97 -20.61 -1.89
C PHE A 117 7.44 -20.26 -1.66
N SER A 118 8.26 -20.61 -2.64
CA SER A 118 9.65 -20.19 -2.76
C SER A 118 9.80 -19.39 -4.04
N ALA A 119 10.53 -18.29 -3.99
CA ALA A 119 11.11 -17.72 -5.19
C ALA A 119 12.44 -18.42 -5.47
N ASP A 120 12.80 -18.55 -6.74
CA ASP A 120 14.15 -18.92 -7.15
C ASP A 120 14.98 -17.63 -7.36
N GLY A 121 16.30 -17.75 -7.40
CA GLY A 121 17.21 -16.60 -7.59
C GLY A 121 17.38 -15.74 -6.33
N ALA A 122 17.86 -14.51 -6.52
CA ALA A 122 18.20 -13.57 -5.43
C ALA A 122 17.01 -13.30 -4.50
N ALA A 123 15.80 -13.18 -5.05
CA ALA A 123 14.57 -13.01 -4.29
C ALA A 123 14.26 -14.20 -3.36
N GLY A 124 14.63 -15.42 -3.75
CA GLY A 124 14.50 -16.61 -2.92
C GLY A 124 15.44 -16.64 -1.72
N GLU A 125 16.67 -16.12 -1.89
CA GLU A 125 17.66 -16.03 -0.82
C GLU A 125 17.31 -14.92 0.17
N ALA A 126 16.94 -13.74 -0.34
CA ALA A 126 16.37 -12.64 0.42
C ALA A 126 15.24 -13.12 1.35
N MET A 127 14.33 -13.95 0.82
CA MET A 127 13.20 -14.45 1.58
C MET A 127 13.58 -15.40 2.73
N LYS A 128 14.69 -16.14 2.61
CA LYS A 128 15.19 -17.03 3.67
C LYS A 128 15.75 -16.26 4.87
N SER A 129 16.15 -15.01 4.68
CA SER A 129 16.67 -14.15 5.75
C SER A 129 15.58 -13.62 6.68
N ILE A 130 14.31 -13.71 6.27
CA ILE A 130 13.17 -13.18 7.01
C ILE A 130 12.74 -14.17 8.10
N ASP A 131 12.72 -13.69 9.34
CA ASP A 131 12.18 -14.41 10.48
C ASP A 131 10.66 -14.17 10.59
N PHE A 132 9.90 -15.03 9.92
CA PHE A 132 8.43 -14.95 9.91
C PHE A 132 7.80 -15.16 11.29
N ALA A 133 8.49 -15.85 12.22
CA ALA A 133 7.98 -16.05 13.57
C ALA A 133 7.99 -14.73 14.35
N LYS A 134 9.08 -13.97 14.28
CA LYS A 134 9.13 -12.61 14.87
C LYS A 134 8.14 -11.65 14.22
N LEU A 135 7.95 -11.74 12.90
CA LEU A 135 6.93 -10.98 12.20
C LEU A 135 5.53 -11.28 12.75
N SER A 136 5.24 -12.55 13.00
CA SER A 136 3.98 -12.96 13.63
C SER A 136 3.84 -12.41 15.05
N GLU A 137 4.90 -12.45 15.87
CA GLU A 137 4.89 -11.86 17.21
C GLU A 137 4.58 -10.36 17.20
N LEU A 138 5.18 -9.60 16.27
CA LEU A 138 4.91 -8.17 16.11
C LEU A 138 3.45 -7.89 15.78
N VAL A 139 2.88 -8.65 14.85
CA VAL A 139 1.48 -8.50 14.44
C VAL A 139 0.55 -8.81 15.61
N HIS A 140 0.80 -9.88 16.37
CA HIS A 140 0.03 -10.21 17.57
C HIS A 140 0.18 -9.17 18.69
N ALA A 141 1.32 -8.48 18.76
CA ALA A 141 1.52 -7.32 19.62
C ALA A 141 0.80 -6.06 19.12
N GLY A 142 0.07 -6.14 18.01
CA GLY A 142 -0.73 -5.06 17.43
C GLY A 142 0.05 -4.17 16.49
N VAL A 143 1.22 -4.58 16.02
CA VAL A 143 2.03 -3.80 15.08
C VAL A 143 1.58 -4.11 13.64
N LEU A 144 0.93 -3.15 12.99
CA LEU A 144 0.40 -3.27 11.62
C LEU A 144 1.01 -2.20 10.70
N GLY A 145 1.02 -2.43 9.39
CA GLY A 145 1.62 -1.53 8.39
C GLY A 145 2.93 -2.08 7.82
N LYS A 146 3.86 -1.21 7.40
CA LYS A 146 5.18 -1.62 6.86
C LYS A 146 6.06 -2.13 7.98
N LEU A 147 6.32 -3.43 8.00
CA LEU A 147 7.09 -4.10 9.06
C LEU A 147 8.56 -4.23 8.71
N VAL A 148 8.88 -4.36 7.42
CA VAL A 148 10.25 -4.50 6.92
C VAL A 148 10.43 -3.64 5.68
N ASP A 149 11.55 -2.94 5.63
CA ASP A 149 12.04 -2.17 4.48
C ASP A 149 13.57 -2.34 4.43
N ILE A 150 14.03 -3.27 3.58
CA ILE A 150 15.45 -3.61 3.47
C ILE A 150 15.90 -3.30 2.05
N GLU A 151 16.96 -2.52 1.94
CA GLU A 151 17.72 -2.33 0.70
C GLU A 151 19.07 -3.05 0.86
N SER A 152 19.33 -4.03 0.02
CA SER A 152 20.58 -4.79 0.00
C SER A 152 21.72 -3.96 -0.60
N SER A 153 22.96 -4.35 -0.32
CA SER A 153 24.14 -3.79 -0.99
C SER A 153 24.13 -4.00 -2.50
N ASP A 154 23.42 -5.03 -2.95
CA ASP A 154 23.27 -5.42 -4.35
C ASP A 154 21.99 -4.82 -4.98
N GLY A 155 21.46 -3.72 -4.44
CA GLY A 155 20.33 -2.98 -5.01
C GLY A 155 18.95 -3.64 -4.87
N ASP A 156 18.86 -4.84 -4.29
CA ASP A 156 17.59 -5.52 -4.01
C ASP A 156 16.79 -4.78 -2.92
N VAL A 157 15.50 -4.54 -3.18
CA VAL A 157 14.56 -3.93 -2.23
C VAL A 157 13.53 -4.95 -1.77
N ILE A 158 13.42 -5.15 -0.47
CA ILE A 158 12.46 -6.06 0.19
C ILE A 158 11.55 -5.24 1.09
N GLU A 159 10.27 -5.26 0.79
CA GLU A 159 9.25 -4.57 1.57
C GLU A 159 8.19 -5.57 2.06
N ILE A 160 7.82 -5.49 3.34
CA ILE A 160 6.81 -6.35 3.96
C ILE A 160 5.78 -5.49 4.69
N TRP A 161 4.50 -5.76 4.46
CA TRP A 161 3.39 -5.10 5.13
C TRP A 161 2.38 -6.11 5.66
N VAL A 162 1.72 -5.76 6.76
CA VAL A 162 0.55 -6.48 7.26
C VAL A 162 -0.58 -5.49 7.48
N GLU A 163 -1.69 -5.63 6.75
CA GLU A 163 -2.88 -4.76 6.83
C GLU A 163 -4.17 -5.45 6.46
#